data_AF-A0A946X413-F1
#
_entry.id   AF-A0A946X413-F1
#
_cell.length_a   1.000
_cell.length_b   1.000
_cell.length_c   1.000
_cell.angle_alpha   90.00
_cell.angle_beta   90.00
_cell.angle_gamma   90.00
#
_symmetry.space_group_name_H-M   'P 1'
#
loop_
_entity.id
_entity.type
_entity.pdbx_description
1 polymer ?
#
loop_
_entity_poly.entity_id
_entity_poly.type
_entity_poly.pdbx_seq_one_letter_code
_entity_poly.pdbx_strand_id
1 'polypeptide(L)'
;RYRTLGATGLRVSEVGYGGGRVRGDADPAAITHMLHHAFDLGLNYIDTAPSYGGGLSETLIGRAIEGRRHGLVIATKTKSRDPNEIPAEVEGSLKRLGVDAIDVLQFHGGYIPGDDAPAILDEGGIDAYRRLRDEGKVRYLGFSTDGPSAGAERLVASGVFDVIQVHYSLMYQSTHDMFGDTGLIPSADALGMGVVLMRCTTSGVFPRLMRRSFPTELADIDIDAFLLNYALSNALVDCALMSLASEADATWTNAVSDDVDGRMDLRALHRG
;
A
#
# COMPACT_ATOMS: atom_id res chain seq x y z
N ARG A 1 -12.29 4.40 9.48
CA ARG A 1 -12.73 2.99 9.77
C ARG A 1 -11.57 1.98 9.71
N TYR A 2 -11.74 0.77 10.24
CA TYR A 2 -10.71 -0.31 10.21
C TYR A 2 -11.20 -1.62 9.59
N ARG A 3 -10.34 -2.28 8.81
CA ARG A 3 -10.50 -3.64 8.25
C ARG A 3 -9.43 -4.58 8.83
N THR A 4 -9.64 -5.89 8.72
CA THR A 4 -8.60 -6.87 9.05
C THR A 4 -7.78 -7.12 7.79
N LEU A 5 -6.46 -7.00 7.85
CA LEU A 5 -5.58 -7.18 6.70
C LEU A 5 -5.45 -8.68 6.38
N GLY A 6 -6.24 -9.17 5.43
CA GLY A 6 -6.33 -10.60 5.08
C GLY A 6 -6.43 -11.51 6.32
N ALA A 7 -5.66 -12.61 6.30
CA ALA A 7 -5.57 -13.57 7.39
C ALA A 7 -4.56 -13.19 8.50
N THR A 8 -3.90 -12.03 8.40
CA THR A 8 -2.85 -11.62 9.35
C THR A 8 -3.38 -11.36 10.76
N GLY A 9 -4.66 -10.97 10.88
CA GLY A 9 -5.26 -10.50 12.13
C GLY A 9 -4.93 -9.03 12.47
N LEU A 10 -4.07 -8.35 11.69
CA LEU A 10 -3.79 -6.93 11.86
C LEU A 10 -5.03 -6.10 11.54
N ARG A 11 -5.37 -5.15 12.40
CA ARG A 11 -6.43 -4.17 12.16
C ARG A 11 -5.81 -2.93 11.51
N VAL A 12 -6.17 -2.65 10.27
CA VAL A 12 -5.64 -1.53 9.49
C VAL A 12 -6.73 -0.53 9.15
N SER A 13 -6.40 0.75 9.18
CA SER A 13 -7.30 1.80 8.71
C SER A 13 -7.58 1.60 7.21
N GLU A 14 -8.82 1.87 6.77
CA GLU A 14 -9.20 1.75 5.35
C GLU A 14 -8.33 2.63 4.43
N VAL A 15 -7.77 3.70 4.97
CA VAL A 15 -6.80 4.58 4.32
C VAL A 15 -5.48 4.53 5.06
N GLY A 16 -4.38 4.47 4.32
CA GLY A 16 -3.02 4.42 4.87
C GLY A 16 -2.12 5.49 4.25
N TYR A 17 -0.94 5.70 4.84
CA TYR A 17 0.05 6.64 4.34
C TYR A 17 1.02 5.95 3.37
N GLY A 18 1.18 6.51 2.16
CA GLY A 18 2.19 6.08 1.20
C GLY A 18 3.38 7.03 1.11
N GLY A 19 4.54 6.61 1.60
CA GLY A 19 5.80 7.39 1.65
C GLY A 19 6.49 7.61 0.30
N GLY A 20 5.93 7.11 -0.80
CA GLY A 20 6.52 7.16 -2.15
C GLY A 20 6.71 8.56 -2.73
N ARG A 21 6.19 9.63 -2.10
CA ARG A 21 6.40 11.03 -2.48
C ARG A 21 7.48 11.77 -1.70
N VAL A 22 8.08 11.16 -0.67
CA VAL A 22 9.19 11.80 0.06
C VAL A 22 10.40 11.97 -0.87
N ARG A 23 10.93 13.18 -0.93
CA ARG A 23 12.08 13.61 -1.76
C ARG A 23 13.06 14.42 -0.91
N GLY A 24 14.23 14.72 -1.45
CA GLY A 24 15.32 15.39 -0.71
C GLY A 24 15.01 16.82 -0.23
N ASP A 25 13.99 17.46 -0.79
CA ASP A 25 13.47 18.78 -0.43
C ASP A 25 12.32 18.73 0.59
N ALA A 26 11.96 17.54 1.08
CA ALA A 26 10.90 17.40 2.06
C ALA A 26 11.28 18.02 3.41
N ASP A 27 10.38 18.83 3.99
CA ASP A 27 10.52 19.37 5.33
C ASP A 27 10.22 18.28 6.39
N PRO A 28 11.22 17.87 7.21
CA PRO A 28 11.02 16.87 8.25
C PRO A 28 9.93 17.23 9.27
N ALA A 29 9.81 18.51 9.63
CA ALA A 29 8.83 18.96 10.62
C ALA A 29 7.42 18.87 10.06
N ALA A 30 7.21 19.30 8.81
CA ALA A 30 5.93 19.20 8.12
C ALA A 30 5.46 17.75 7.98
N ILE A 31 6.36 16.82 7.61
CA ILE A 31 6.02 15.38 7.52
C ILE A 31 5.65 14.84 8.90
N THR A 32 6.41 15.19 9.94
CA THR A 32 6.15 14.72 11.31
C THR A 32 4.78 15.20 11.80
N HIS A 33 4.48 16.49 11.65
CA HIS A 33 3.19 17.05 12.06
C HIS A 33 2.02 16.43 11.28
N MET A 34 2.15 16.28 9.96
CA MET A 34 1.14 15.63 9.14
C MET A 34 0.89 14.18 9.57
N LEU A 35 1.95 13.40 9.83
CA LEU A 35 1.82 12.01 10.29
C LEU A 35 1.21 11.94 11.69
N HIS A 36 1.63 12.81 12.62
CA HIS A 36 1.04 12.86 13.96
C HIS A 36 -0.45 13.16 13.90
N HIS A 37 -0.85 14.14 13.09
CA HIS A 37 -2.25 14.46 12.87
C HIS A 37 -3.02 13.28 12.24
N ALA A 38 -2.43 12.60 11.24
CA ALA A 38 -3.04 11.41 10.65
C ALA A 38 -3.23 10.28 11.67
N PHE A 39 -2.26 10.06 12.57
CA PHE A 39 -2.36 9.06 13.63
C PHE A 39 -3.45 9.43 14.64
N ASP A 40 -3.57 10.72 14.98
CA ASP A 40 -4.61 11.22 15.89
C ASP A 40 -6.03 11.04 15.32
N LEU A 41 -6.16 11.05 13.98
CA LEU A 41 -7.39 10.71 13.27
C LEU A 41 -7.64 9.18 13.16
N GLY A 42 -6.68 8.36 13.58
CA GLY A 42 -6.79 6.90 13.57
C GLY A 42 -6.13 6.19 12.37
N LEU A 43 -5.45 6.90 11.47
CA LEU A 43 -4.65 6.24 10.44
C LEU A 43 -3.54 5.41 11.10
N ASN A 44 -3.39 4.15 10.72
CA ASN A 44 -2.37 3.29 11.33
C ASN A 44 -1.55 2.45 10.36
N TYR A 45 -1.88 2.40 9.06
CA TYR A 45 -1.07 1.70 8.07
C TYR A 45 -0.10 2.65 7.37
N ILE A 46 1.19 2.33 7.42
CA ILE A 46 2.27 3.16 6.87
C ILE A 46 3.08 2.31 5.89
N ASP A 47 3.09 2.71 4.62
CA ASP A 47 3.91 2.10 3.58
C ASP A 47 5.10 2.98 3.21
N THR A 48 6.30 2.41 3.19
CA THR A 48 7.53 3.08 2.75
C THR A 48 8.45 2.12 2.01
N ALA A 49 9.64 2.56 1.61
CA ALA A 49 10.66 1.72 1.00
C ALA A 49 12.05 2.38 1.13
N PRO A 50 13.13 1.58 1.18
CA PRO A 50 14.50 2.10 1.22
C PRO A 50 14.87 2.91 -0.01
N SER A 51 14.25 2.64 -1.17
CA SER A 51 14.49 3.42 -2.39
C SER A 51 13.84 4.81 -2.36
N TYR A 52 12.88 5.08 -1.47
CA TYR A 52 12.14 6.35 -1.48
C TYR A 52 12.99 7.47 -0.87
N GLY A 53 13.41 8.40 -1.73
CA GLY A 53 14.33 9.48 -1.35
C GLY A 53 15.69 8.95 -0.87
N GLY A 54 16.12 7.77 -1.35
CA GLY A 54 17.39 7.14 -0.91
C GLY A 54 17.41 6.81 0.59
N GLY A 55 16.29 6.36 1.15
CA GLY A 55 16.13 6.01 2.57
C GLY A 55 15.60 7.16 3.43
N LEU A 56 15.41 8.34 2.84
CA LEU A 56 14.86 9.49 3.56
C LEU A 56 13.43 9.23 4.05
N SER A 57 12.60 8.54 3.27
CA SER A 57 11.22 8.22 3.69
C SER A 57 11.20 7.41 4.99
N GLU A 58 11.99 6.32 5.05
CA GLU A 58 12.12 5.50 6.27
C GLU A 58 12.67 6.31 7.45
N THR A 59 13.67 7.16 7.20
CA THR A 59 14.28 7.99 8.24
C THR A 59 13.29 9.00 8.83
N LEU A 60 12.48 9.65 8.00
CA LEU A 60 11.49 10.63 8.44
C LEU A 60 10.31 9.96 9.14
N ILE A 61 9.84 8.82 8.63
CA ILE A 61 8.82 8.01 9.29
C ILE A 61 9.32 7.53 10.64
N GLY A 62 10.57 7.03 10.71
CA GLY A 62 11.18 6.56 11.97
C GLY A 62 11.19 7.64 13.05
N ARG A 63 11.54 8.88 12.68
CA ARG A 63 11.45 10.04 13.58
C ARG A 63 10.00 10.33 14.00
N ALA A 64 9.05 10.28 13.07
CA ALA A 64 7.66 10.58 13.36
C ALA A 64 6.98 9.55 14.28
N ILE A 65 7.41 8.28 14.23
CA ILE A 65 6.85 7.20 15.07
C ILE A 65 7.57 7.01 16.40
N GLU A 66 8.65 7.75 16.67
CA GLU A 66 9.37 7.68 17.95
C GLU A 66 8.41 8.00 19.10
N GLY A 67 8.29 7.08 20.06
CA GLY A 67 7.31 7.17 21.15
C GLY A 67 5.83 6.94 20.74
N ARG A 68 5.53 6.72 19.45
CA ARG A 68 4.17 6.50 18.91
C ARG A 68 4.02 5.21 18.09
N ARG A 69 5.04 4.34 18.07
CA ARG A 69 5.07 3.07 17.31
C ARG A 69 3.90 2.12 17.61
N HIS A 70 3.39 2.14 18.84
CA HIS A 70 2.34 1.22 19.29
C HIS A 70 1.04 1.46 18.53
N GLY A 71 0.45 0.40 17.98
CA GLY A 71 -0.79 0.46 17.21
C GLY A 71 -0.61 0.75 15.72
N LEU A 72 0.60 1.12 15.28
CA LEU A 72 0.93 1.30 13.86
C LEU A 72 1.29 -0.04 13.20
N VAL A 73 0.97 -0.16 11.92
CA VAL A 73 1.40 -1.22 11.02
C VAL A 73 2.36 -0.61 10.01
N ILE A 74 3.62 -1.03 10.07
CA ILE A 74 4.70 -0.51 9.23
C ILE A 74 5.07 -1.53 8.17
N ALA A 75 4.84 -1.16 6.92
CA ALA A 75 5.27 -1.88 5.76
C ALA A 75 6.48 -1.20 5.11
N THR A 76 7.52 -1.96 4.83
CA THR A 76 8.63 -1.51 3.97
C THR A 76 8.96 -2.60 2.95
N LYS A 77 9.97 -2.37 2.13
CA LYS A 77 10.27 -3.20 0.97
C LYS A 77 11.75 -3.50 0.83
N THR A 78 12.09 -4.56 0.11
CA THR A 78 13.45 -4.82 -0.39
C THR A 78 13.39 -5.01 -1.90
N LYS A 79 14.38 -4.48 -2.62
CA LYS A 79 14.52 -4.69 -4.08
C LYS A 79 15.44 -5.86 -4.39
N SER A 80 16.30 -6.23 -3.44
CA SER A 80 17.22 -7.33 -3.67
C SER A 80 16.47 -8.64 -3.83
N ARG A 81 16.99 -9.45 -4.75
CA ARG A 81 16.58 -10.82 -5.02
C ARG A 81 17.66 -11.80 -4.54
N ASP A 82 18.82 -11.30 -4.13
CA ASP A 82 19.89 -12.13 -3.61
C ASP A 82 19.59 -12.46 -2.14
N PRO A 83 19.43 -13.74 -1.77
CA PRO A 83 19.18 -14.14 -0.39
C PRO A 83 20.26 -13.68 0.60
N ASN A 84 21.48 -13.38 0.13
CA ASN A 84 22.58 -12.90 0.97
C ASN A 84 22.52 -11.38 1.23
N GLU A 85 21.89 -10.61 0.33
CA GLU A 85 21.78 -9.16 0.46
C GLU A 85 20.49 -8.73 1.16
N ILE A 86 19.40 -9.50 1.01
CA ILE A 86 18.10 -9.22 1.63
C ILE A 86 18.22 -8.92 3.14
N PRO A 87 18.93 -9.73 3.96
CA PRO A 87 19.08 -9.44 5.37
C PRO A 87 19.74 -8.08 5.63
N ALA A 88 20.78 -7.72 4.89
CA ALA A 88 21.49 -6.45 5.06
C ALA A 88 20.61 -5.24 4.69
N GLU A 89 19.79 -5.34 3.64
CA GLU A 89 18.81 -4.30 3.30
C GLU A 89 17.76 -4.11 4.40
N VAL A 90 17.29 -5.23 4.98
CA VAL A 90 16.29 -5.22 6.06
C VAL A 90 16.87 -4.63 7.34
N GLU A 91 18.10 -4.98 7.73
CA GLU A 91 18.81 -4.33 8.86
C GLU A 91 18.95 -2.82 8.66
N GLY A 92 19.30 -2.39 7.44
CA GLY A 92 19.36 -0.97 7.11
C GLY A 92 18.01 -0.27 7.30
N SER A 93 16.92 -0.95 6.95
CA SER A 93 15.55 -0.43 7.06
C SER A 93 15.10 -0.35 8.52
N LEU A 94 15.34 -1.39 9.32
CA LEU A 94 15.11 -1.40 10.78
C LEU A 94 15.83 -0.23 11.45
N LYS A 95 17.10 0.01 11.10
CA LYS A 95 17.89 1.12 11.64
C LYS A 95 17.32 2.49 11.26
N ARG A 96 16.93 2.70 9.99
CA ARG A 96 16.36 3.99 9.54
C ARG A 96 15.00 4.26 10.17
N LEU A 97 14.18 3.23 10.31
CA LEU A 97 12.87 3.31 10.96
C LEU A 97 12.97 3.41 12.49
N GLY A 98 14.09 2.98 13.09
CA GLY A 98 14.24 2.94 14.54
C GLY A 98 13.30 1.94 15.21
N VAL A 99 13.07 0.77 14.58
CA VAL A 99 12.17 -0.27 15.08
C VAL A 99 12.89 -1.62 15.16
N ASP A 100 12.49 -2.45 16.11
CA ASP A 100 13.04 -3.80 16.27
C ASP A 100 12.45 -4.81 15.26
N ALA A 101 11.23 -4.53 14.77
CA ALA A 101 10.54 -5.37 13.82
C ALA A 101 9.68 -4.56 12.83
N ILE A 102 9.71 -4.99 11.58
CA ILE A 102 8.83 -4.57 10.48
C ILE A 102 7.56 -5.43 10.53
N ASP A 103 6.37 -4.83 10.41
CA ASP A 103 5.14 -5.62 10.40
C ASP A 103 4.97 -6.36 9.07
N VAL A 104 5.16 -5.68 7.94
CA VAL A 104 5.06 -6.29 6.60
C VAL A 104 6.32 -6.00 5.78
N LEU A 105 7.10 -7.02 5.45
CA LEU A 105 8.22 -6.88 4.50
C LEU A 105 7.76 -7.29 3.11
N GLN A 106 7.86 -6.36 2.16
CA GLN A 106 7.41 -6.58 0.79
C GLN A 106 8.58 -6.77 -0.18
N PHE A 107 8.46 -7.72 -1.11
CA PHE A 107 9.26 -7.65 -2.33
C PHE A 107 8.83 -6.43 -3.15
N HIS A 108 9.76 -5.53 -3.45
CA HIS A 108 9.47 -4.27 -4.14
C HIS A 108 9.37 -4.46 -5.65
N GLY A 109 8.25 -5.01 -6.12
CA GLY A 109 7.96 -5.15 -7.53
C GLY A 109 7.36 -3.90 -8.17
N GLY A 110 7.42 -3.88 -9.50
CA GLY A 110 6.57 -3.08 -10.38
C GLY A 110 5.86 -4.03 -11.34
N TYR A 111 6.24 -4.03 -12.61
CA TYR A 111 6.00 -5.17 -13.49
C TYR A 111 6.94 -6.33 -13.12
N ILE A 112 6.42 -7.54 -12.94
CA ILE A 112 7.20 -8.73 -12.55
C ILE A 112 7.17 -9.75 -13.69
N PRO A 113 8.21 -9.83 -14.54
CA PRO A 113 8.34 -10.89 -15.54
C PRO A 113 8.25 -12.30 -14.93
N GLY A 114 7.82 -13.28 -15.70
CA GLY A 114 7.78 -14.68 -15.25
C GLY A 114 9.15 -15.18 -14.78
N ASP A 115 10.21 -14.78 -15.49
CA ASP A 115 11.59 -15.19 -15.21
C ASP A 115 12.18 -14.54 -13.95
N ASP A 116 11.52 -13.53 -13.38
CA ASP A 116 11.93 -12.93 -12.09
C ASP A 116 11.37 -13.70 -10.89
N ALA A 117 10.30 -14.48 -11.07
CA ALA A 117 9.66 -15.21 -9.98
C ALA A 117 10.53 -16.32 -9.36
N PRO A 118 11.35 -17.09 -10.10
CA PRO A 118 12.26 -18.08 -9.52
C PRO A 118 13.22 -17.49 -8.48
N ALA A 119 13.83 -16.34 -8.76
CA ALA A 119 14.72 -15.67 -7.82
C ALA A 119 14.04 -15.35 -6.47
N ILE A 120 12.75 -15.02 -6.52
CA ILE A 120 11.95 -14.68 -5.33
C ILE A 120 11.46 -15.94 -4.62
N LEU A 121 11.00 -16.97 -5.33
CA LEU A 121 10.31 -18.13 -4.76
C LEU A 121 11.19 -19.36 -4.55
N ASP A 122 12.05 -19.68 -5.53
CA ASP A 122 12.69 -20.99 -5.65
C ASP A 122 14.19 -20.93 -5.35
N GLU A 123 14.84 -19.81 -5.64
CA GLU A 123 16.30 -19.64 -5.54
C GLU A 123 16.73 -19.01 -4.19
N GLY A 124 15.92 -19.21 -3.15
CA GLY A 124 16.24 -18.83 -1.77
C GLY A 124 15.77 -17.44 -1.34
N GLY A 125 15.24 -16.61 -2.23
CA GLY A 125 14.70 -15.29 -1.88
C GLY A 125 13.65 -15.34 -0.76
N ILE A 126 12.64 -16.20 -0.90
CA ILE A 126 11.58 -16.39 0.10
C ILE A 126 12.12 -17.01 1.40
N ASP A 127 13.17 -17.83 1.31
CA ASP A 127 13.78 -18.44 2.49
C ASP A 127 14.52 -17.39 3.34
N ALA A 128 15.11 -16.38 2.71
CA ALA A 128 15.65 -15.21 3.43
C ALA A 128 14.55 -14.44 4.18
N TYR A 129 13.36 -14.26 3.57
CA TYR A 129 12.22 -13.62 4.22
C TYR A 129 11.70 -14.45 5.40
N ARG A 130 11.56 -15.77 5.22
CA ARG A 130 11.14 -16.70 6.29
C ARG A 130 12.12 -16.68 7.45
N ARG A 131 13.42 -16.69 7.17
CA ARG A 131 14.46 -16.57 8.19
C ARG A 131 14.34 -15.26 8.98
N LEU A 132 14.15 -14.13 8.30
CA LEU A 132 13.95 -12.84 8.97
C LEU A 132 12.69 -12.82 9.86
N ARG A 133 11.65 -13.55 9.45
CA ARG A 133 10.45 -13.75 10.27
C ARG A 133 10.74 -14.62 11.50
N ASP A 134 11.45 -15.72 11.32
CA ASP A 134 11.81 -16.62 12.41
C ASP A 134 12.78 -15.96 13.41
N GLU A 135 13.60 -15.01 12.95
CA GLU A 135 14.43 -14.12 13.77
C GLU A 135 13.63 -13.00 14.47
N GLY A 136 12.33 -12.85 14.19
CA GLY A 136 11.44 -11.86 14.79
C GLY A 136 11.55 -10.44 14.22
N LYS A 137 12.35 -10.25 13.16
CA LYS A 137 12.59 -8.94 12.51
C LYS A 137 11.48 -8.52 11.55
N VAL A 138 10.72 -9.49 11.07
CA VAL A 138 9.58 -9.31 10.16
C VAL A 138 8.41 -10.12 10.70
N ARG A 139 7.17 -9.61 10.62
CA ARG A 139 5.99 -10.38 11.06
C ARG A 139 5.28 -11.09 9.90
N TYR A 140 5.07 -10.36 8.81
CA TYR A 140 4.33 -10.84 7.64
C TYR A 140 5.11 -10.55 6.35
N LEU A 141 4.92 -11.42 5.36
CA LEU A 141 5.59 -11.35 4.07
C LEU A 141 4.62 -10.79 3.04
N GLY A 142 5.10 -9.91 2.16
CA GLY A 142 4.28 -9.42 1.06
C GLY A 142 5.07 -9.17 -0.20
N PHE A 143 4.38 -8.63 -1.20
CA PHE A 143 5.01 -8.08 -2.40
C PHE A 143 4.16 -6.97 -2.99
N SER A 144 4.80 -6.06 -3.72
CA SER A 144 4.12 -5.03 -4.50
C SER A 144 4.17 -5.32 -5.99
N THR A 145 3.12 -4.99 -6.74
CA THR A 145 3.10 -5.07 -8.21
C THR A 145 2.20 -4.00 -8.83
N ASP A 146 2.62 -3.47 -9.99
CA ASP A 146 1.84 -2.47 -10.74
C ASP A 146 0.60 -3.07 -11.43
N GLY A 147 0.52 -4.39 -11.61
CA GLY A 147 -0.57 -5.02 -12.35
C GLY A 147 -0.36 -6.51 -12.62
N PRO A 148 -1.24 -7.16 -13.39
CA PRO A 148 -1.11 -8.56 -13.76
C PRO A 148 0.16 -8.80 -14.60
N SER A 149 0.86 -9.87 -14.26
CA SER A 149 2.00 -10.38 -15.01
C SER A 149 2.23 -11.85 -14.64
N ALA A 150 2.91 -12.61 -15.51
CA ALA A 150 3.21 -14.02 -15.24
C ALA A 150 3.95 -14.22 -13.91
N GLY A 151 4.85 -13.30 -13.55
CA GLY A 151 5.54 -13.33 -12.26
C GLY A 151 4.60 -13.04 -11.10
N ALA A 152 3.77 -11.98 -11.18
CA ALA A 152 2.84 -11.62 -10.11
C ALA A 152 1.80 -12.72 -9.85
N GLU A 153 1.24 -13.31 -10.91
CA GLU A 153 0.31 -14.44 -10.81
C GLU A 153 0.97 -15.66 -10.15
N ARG A 154 2.23 -15.94 -10.49
CA ARG A 154 3.00 -17.02 -9.85
C ARG A 154 3.27 -16.73 -8.37
N LEU A 155 3.57 -15.49 -8.00
CA LEU A 155 3.75 -15.08 -6.60
C LEU A 155 2.45 -15.27 -5.80
N VAL A 156 1.29 -14.86 -6.34
CA VAL A 156 -0.01 -15.12 -5.70
C VAL A 156 -0.24 -16.63 -5.56
N ALA A 157 -0.13 -17.38 -6.66
CA ALA A 157 -0.41 -18.81 -6.70
C ALA A 157 0.51 -19.66 -5.78
N SER A 158 1.66 -19.13 -5.37
CA SER A 158 2.57 -19.79 -4.44
C SER A 158 1.98 -19.95 -3.03
N GLY A 159 1.04 -19.08 -2.62
CA GLY A 159 0.43 -19.10 -1.29
C GLY A 159 1.38 -18.76 -0.13
N VAL A 160 2.57 -18.20 -0.41
CA VAL A 160 3.60 -17.93 0.63
C VAL A 160 3.54 -16.52 1.22
N PHE A 161 2.82 -15.60 0.57
CA PHE A 161 2.74 -14.20 0.98
C PHE A 161 1.44 -13.93 1.72
N ASP A 162 1.52 -13.07 2.73
CA ASP A 162 0.41 -12.65 3.57
C ASP A 162 -0.27 -11.38 3.03
N VAL A 163 0.44 -10.55 2.27
CA VAL A 163 -0.04 -9.23 1.80
C VAL A 163 0.37 -8.97 0.36
N ILE A 164 -0.54 -8.44 -0.45
CA ILE A 164 -0.25 -7.90 -1.79
C ILE A 164 -0.52 -6.39 -1.79
N GLN A 165 0.46 -5.61 -2.24
CA GLN A 165 0.25 -4.22 -2.61
C GLN A 165 0.08 -4.10 -4.13
N VAL A 166 -1.07 -3.62 -4.59
CA VAL A 166 -1.43 -3.64 -6.02
C VAL A 166 -2.08 -2.34 -6.48
N HIS A 167 -1.94 -2.00 -7.76
CA HIS A 167 -2.64 -0.88 -8.35
C HIS A 167 -4.07 -1.27 -8.70
N TYR A 168 -5.04 -0.53 -8.16
CA TYR A 168 -6.44 -0.58 -8.59
C TYR A 168 -7.03 0.83 -8.50
N SER A 169 -7.69 1.27 -9.57
CA SER A 169 -8.40 2.55 -9.61
C SER A 169 -9.48 2.49 -10.68
N LEU A 170 -10.34 3.51 -10.75
CA LEU A 170 -11.36 3.62 -11.81
C LEU A 170 -10.76 3.47 -13.21
N MET A 171 -9.55 3.98 -13.42
CA MET A 171 -8.84 3.96 -14.71
C MET A 171 -7.99 2.71 -14.92
N TYR A 172 -7.85 1.84 -13.91
CA TYR A 172 -7.01 0.66 -13.96
C TYR A 172 -7.65 -0.49 -13.16
N GLN A 173 -8.44 -1.29 -13.86
CA GLN A 173 -9.24 -2.37 -13.28
C GLN A 173 -8.67 -3.76 -13.59
N SER A 174 -7.57 -3.87 -14.34
CA SER A 174 -7.02 -5.17 -14.76
C SER A 174 -6.61 -6.10 -13.60
N THR A 175 -6.44 -5.57 -12.40
CA THR A 175 -6.12 -6.34 -11.18
C THR A 175 -7.35 -6.89 -10.48
N HIS A 176 -8.55 -6.40 -10.84
CA HIS A 176 -9.84 -6.97 -10.47
C HIS A 176 -10.88 -6.63 -11.56
N ASP A 177 -11.07 -7.56 -12.48
CA ASP A 177 -12.21 -7.53 -13.40
C ASP A 177 -13.48 -7.95 -12.65
N MET A 178 -14.34 -6.98 -12.36
CA MET A 178 -15.60 -7.17 -11.64
C MET A 178 -16.65 -7.93 -12.44
N PHE A 179 -16.54 -8.00 -13.78
CA PHE A 179 -17.48 -8.79 -14.60
C PHE A 179 -17.23 -10.28 -14.43
N GLY A 180 -15.96 -10.69 -14.49
CA GLY A 180 -15.54 -12.08 -14.32
C GLY A 180 -15.25 -12.49 -12.88
N ASP A 181 -15.15 -11.54 -11.95
CA ASP A 181 -14.60 -11.73 -10.59
C ASP A 181 -13.20 -12.35 -10.65
N THR A 182 -12.37 -11.88 -11.60
CA THR A 182 -11.02 -12.41 -11.88
C THR A 182 -9.93 -11.35 -11.73
N GLY A 183 -8.68 -11.80 -11.61
CA GLY A 183 -7.50 -10.94 -11.48
C GLY A 183 -6.70 -11.23 -10.21
N LEU A 184 -5.65 -10.42 -9.99
CA LEU A 184 -4.75 -10.59 -8.86
C LEU A 184 -5.45 -10.41 -7.51
N ILE A 185 -6.35 -9.42 -7.39
CA ILE A 185 -7.05 -9.12 -6.13
C ILE A 185 -7.92 -10.29 -5.67
N PRO A 186 -8.91 -10.79 -6.47
CA PRO A 186 -9.71 -11.92 -6.04
C PRO A 186 -8.89 -13.21 -5.85
N SER A 187 -7.83 -13.41 -6.65
CA SER A 187 -6.94 -14.57 -6.47
C SER A 187 -6.16 -14.52 -5.15
N ALA A 188 -5.72 -13.32 -4.75
CA ALA A 188 -4.99 -13.10 -3.50
C ALA A 188 -5.93 -13.21 -2.29
N ASP A 189 -7.11 -12.60 -2.35
CA ASP A 189 -8.15 -12.69 -1.31
C ASP A 189 -8.58 -14.15 -1.07
N ALA A 190 -8.77 -14.94 -2.13
CA ALA A 190 -9.09 -16.36 -2.03
C ALA A 190 -8.03 -17.20 -1.28
N LEU A 191 -6.79 -16.71 -1.21
CA LEU A 191 -5.69 -17.31 -0.45
C LEU A 191 -5.49 -16.65 0.93
N GLY A 192 -6.38 -15.73 1.32
CA GLY A 192 -6.33 -15.02 2.59
C GLY A 192 -5.29 -13.90 2.64
N MET A 193 -4.78 -13.44 1.49
CA MET A 193 -3.84 -12.33 1.47
C MET A 193 -4.55 -11.01 1.77
N GLY A 194 -3.90 -10.14 2.54
CA GLY A 194 -4.36 -8.77 2.71
C GLY A 194 -4.11 -7.94 1.46
N VAL A 195 -5.06 -7.10 1.07
CA VAL A 195 -4.99 -6.32 -0.17
C VAL A 195 -4.81 -4.84 0.14
N VAL A 196 -3.65 -4.32 -0.24
CA VAL A 196 -3.30 -2.90 -0.08
C VAL A 196 -3.24 -2.24 -1.44
N LEU A 197 -3.98 -1.16 -1.63
CA LEU A 197 -3.99 -0.44 -2.90
C LEU A 197 -2.96 0.67 -2.93
N MET A 198 -2.38 0.88 -4.11
CA MET A 198 -1.66 2.09 -4.47
C MET A 198 -2.30 2.80 -5.66
N ARG A 199 -2.08 4.12 -5.75
CA ARG A 199 -2.58 4.98 -6.86
C ARG A 199 -4.10 4.98 -7.03
N CYS A 200 -4.85 4.82 -5.93
CA CYS A 200 -6.31 4.77 -5.90
C CYS A 200 -6.97 5.97 -6.61
N THR A 201 -6.41 7.17 -6.42
CA THR A 201 -6.85 8.42 -7.06
C THR A 201 -6.06 8.77 -8.32
N THR A 202 -5.52 7.77 -9.03
CA THR A 202 -4.78 7.92 -10.31
C THR A 202 -3.53 8.80 -10.23
N SER A 203 -2.93 8.91 -9.04
CA SER A 203 -1.83 9.87 -8.76
C SER A 203 -2.20 11.34 -9.07
N GLY A 204 -3.51 11.64 -9.06
CA GLY A 204 -4.10 12.93 -9.41
C GLY A 204 -4.08 13.27 -10.91
N VAL A 205 -3.62 12.37 -11.79
CA VAL A 205 -3.55 12.65 -13.23
C VAL A 205 -4.95 12.80 -13.82
N PHE A 206 -5.86 11.88 -13.51
CA PHE A 206 -7.23 11.92 -14.00
C PHE A 206 -8.02 13.12 -13.42
N PRO A 207 -8.01 13.39 -12.10
CA PRO A 207 -8.59 14.62 -11.54
C PRO A 207 -8.12 15.92 -12.20
N ARG A 208 -6.81 16.06 -12.45
CA ARG A 208 -6.26 17.25 -13.12
C ARG A 208 -6.72 17.35 -14.58
N LEU A 209 -6.76 16.23 -15.30
CA LEU A 209 -7.28 16.20 -16.67
C LEU A 209 -8.75 16.62 -16.71
N MET A 210 -9.58 16.02 -15.86
CA MET A 210 -11.01 16.29 -15.81
C MET A 210 -11.31 17.76 -15.48
N ARG A 211 -10.68 18.32 -14.43
CA ARG A 211 -10.84 19.74 -14.09
C ARG A 211 -10.36 20.69 -15.19
N ARG A 212 -9.33 20.30 -15.95
CA ARG A 212 -8.86 21.08 -17.10
C ARG A 212 -9.83 21.04 -18.28
N SER A 213 -10.46 19.89 -18.53
CA SER A 213 -11.37 19.69 -19.65
C SER A 213 -12.79 20.21 -19.38
N PHE A 214 -13.24 20.17 -18.12
CA PHE A 214 -14.60 20.51 -17.70
C PHE A 214 -14.59 21.42 -16.46
N PRO A 215 -13.98 22.62 -16.55
CA PRO A 215 -13.74 23.48 -15.39
C PRO A 215 -15.03 24.02 -14.75
N THR A 216 -16.08 24.24 -15.54
CA THR A 216 -17.35 24.75 -15.03
C THR A 216 -18.19 23.64 -14.41
N GLU A 217 -18.24 22.48 -15.08
CA GLU A 217 -19.06 21.34 -14.67
C GLU A 217 -18.51 20.66 -13.41
N LEU A 218 -17.20 20.74 -13.19
CA LEU A 218 -16.54 20.13 -12.04
C LEU A 218 -16.16 21.12 -10.93
N ALA A 219 -16.61 22.38 -11.01
CA ALA A 219 -16.24 23.42 -10.05
C ALA A 219 -16.61 23.03 -8.60
N ASP A 220 -17.76 22.39 -8.43
CA ASP A 220 -18.30 21.97 -7.12
C ASP A 220 -18.26 20.45 -6.92
N ILE A 221 -17.55 19.70 -7.78
CA ILE A 221 -17.47 18.25 -7.71
C ILE A 221 -16.12 17.81 -7.16
N ASP A 222 -16.13 17.16 -5.99
CA ASP A 222 -14.96 16.50 -5.43
C ASP A 222 -14.69 15.15 -6.13
N ILE A 223 -14.07 15.24 -7.30
CA ILE A 223 -13.69 14.05 -8.08
C ILE A 223 -12.67 13.16 -7.34
N ASP A 224 -11.82 13.73 -6.48
CA ASP A 224 -10.83 12.96 -5.73
C ASP A 224 -11.53 12.08 -4.68
N ALA A 225 -12.57 12.61 -4.03
CA ALA A 225 -13.38 11.86 -3.08
C ALA A 225 -14.16 10.74 -3.79
N PHE A 226 -14.70 11.01 -4.97
CA PHE A 226 -15.35 10.00 -5.81
C PHE A 226 -14.41 8.84 -6.15
N LEU A 227 -13.18 9.13 -6.56
CA LEU A 227 -12.19 8.10 -6.91
C LEU A 227 -11.74 7.28 -5.71
N LEU A 228 -11.54 7.90 -4.55
CA LEU A 228 -11.20 7.18 -3.32
C LEU A 228 -12.36 6.28 -2.88
N ASN A 229 -13.60 6.80 -2.91
CA ASN A 229 -14.80 6.02 -2.63
C ASN A 229 -14.94 4.83 -3.58
N TYR A 230 -14.69 5.00 -4.88
CA TYR A 230 -14.68 3.90 -5.85
C TYR A 230 -13.70 2.80 -5.43
N ALA A 231 -12.46 3.16 -5.09
CA ALA A 231 -11.45 2.19 -4.67
C ALA A 231 -11.86 1.45 -3.38
N LEU A 232 -12.38 2.17 -2.38
CA LEU A 232 -12.80 1.61 -1.09
C LEU A 232 -14.12 0.83 -1.16
N SER A 233 -14.86 0.95 -2.26
CA SER A 233 -16.08 0.19 -2.54
C SER A 233 -15.81 -1.24 -3.01
N ASN A 234 -14.57 -1.55 -3.40
CA ASN A 234 -14.15 -2.93 -3.58
C ASN A 234 -14.03 -3.60 -2.20
N ALA A 235 -14.89 -4.57 -1.93
CA ALA A 235 -14.97 -5.27 -0.64
C ALA A 235 -13.71 -6.10 -0.33
N LEU A 236 -12.92 -6.45 -1.35
CA LEU A 236 -11.69 -7.23 -1.23
C LEU A 236 -10.46 -6.36 -0.91
N VAL A 237 -10.64 -5.06 -0.66
CA VAL A 237 -9.55 -4.12 -0.34
C VAL A 237 -9.50 -3.91 1.15
N ASP A 238 -8.33 -4.00 1.78
CA ASP A 238 -8.18 -3.75 3.21
C ASP A 238 -7.73 -2.32 3.53
N CYS A 239 -6.84 -1.78 2.69
CA CYS A 239 -6.28 -0.44 2.88
C CYS A 239 -5.96 0.22 1.53
N ALA A 240 -6.28 1.51 1.39
CA ALA A 240 -5.94 2.35 0.26
C ALA A 240 -4.84 3.36 0.64
N LEU A 241 -3.66 3.27 0.02
CA LEU A 241 -2.56 4.18 0.29
C LEU A 241 -2.78 5.55 -0.35
N MET A 242 -2.71 6.58 0.49
CA MET A 242 -2.84 7.98 0.12
C MET A 242 -1.51 8.72 0.28
N SER A 243 -1.19 9.57 -0.69
CA SER A 243 -0.01 10.44 -0.64
C SER A 243 -0.36 11.73 0.10
N LEU A 244 -0.28 11.70 1.43
CA LEU A 244 -0.54 12.87 2.28
C LEU A 244 0.66 13.84 2.24
N ALA A 245 0.40 15.12 2.00
CA ALA A 245 1.42 16.17 2.00
C ALA A 245 1.19 17.22 3.09
N SER A 246 0.01 17.24 3.73
CA SER A 246 -0.38 18.20 4.76
C SER A 246 -1.40 17.62 5.75
N GLU A 247 -1.61 18.31 6.86
CA GLU A 247 -2.69 17.99 7.82
C GLU A 247 -4.09 18.09 7.18
N ALA A 248 -4.26 19.00 6.22
CA ALA A 248 -5.50 19.12 5.46
C ALA A 248 -5.78 17.87 4.62
N ASP A 249 -4.75 17.31 3.96
CA ASP A 249 -4.89 16.06 3.20
C ASP A 249 -5.28 14.89 4.10
N ALA A 250 -4.67 14.81 5.30
CA ALA A 250 -4.98 13.77 6.28
C ALA A 250 -6.43 13.89 6.78
N THR A 251 -6.86 15.11 7.10
CA THR A 251 -8.24 15.41 7.53
C THR A 251 -9.25 15.05 6.46
N TRP A 252 -9.02 15.49 5.22
CA TRP A 252 -9.88 15.19 4.08
C TRP A 252 -9.93 13.69 3.78
N THR A 253 -8.76 13.02 3.76
CA THR A 253 -8.67 11.59 3.49
C THR A 253 -9.44 10.78 4.53
N ASN A 254 -9.33 11.13 5.81
CA ASN A 254 -10.09 10.47 6.87
C ASN A 254 -11.60 10.72 6.71
N ALA A 255 -12.02 11.96 6.43
CA ALA A 255 -13.42 12.31 6.23
C ALA A 255 -14.06 11.52 5.06
N VAL A 256 -13.37 11.43 3.92
CA VAL A 256 -13.83 10.63 2.75
C VAL A 256 -13.86 9.14 3.07
N SER A 257 -12.90 8.65 3.87
CA SER A 257 -12.92 7.25 4.31
C SER A 257 -14.10 6.96 5.22
N ASP A 258 -14.47 7.87 6.13
CA ASP A 258 -15.55 7.65 7.09
C ASP A 258 -16.95 7.90 6.50
N ASP A 259 -17.05 8.69 5.42
CA ASP A 259 -18.27 8.83 4.62
C ASP A 259 -18.55 7.58 3.80
N VAL A 260 -19.25 6.63 4.42
CA VAL A 260 -19.62 5.36 3.80
C VAL A 260 -20.85 5.46 2.90
N ASP A 261 -21.60 6.55 3.00
CA ASP A 261 -22.75 6.81 2.12
C ASP A 261 -22.27 7.17 0.70
N GLY A 262 -21.02 7.63 0.57
CA GLY A 262 -20.32 7.80 -0.72
C GLY A 262 -19.86 6.50 -1.40
N ARG A 263 -20.00 5.32 -0.75
CA ARG A 263 -19.58 4.04 -1.33
C ARG A 263 -20.58 3.55 -2.38
N MET A 264 -20.07 2.80 -3.36
CA MET A 264 -20.80 2.33 -4.53
C MET A 264 -21.02 0.82 -4.45
N ASP A 265 -22.16 0.32 -4.90
CA ASP A 265 -22.30 -1.11 -5.22
C ASP A 265 -21.66 -1.38 -6.58
N LEU A 266 -20.35 -1.65 -6.57
CA LEU A 266 -19.59 -1.92 -7.79
C LEU A 266 -20.18 -3.11 -8.55
N ARG A 267 -20.70 -4.14 -7.88
CA ARG A 267 -21.30 -5.30 -8.55
C ARG A 267 -22.61 -4.93 -9.23
N ALA A 268 -23.43 -4.07 -8.65
CA ALA A 268 -24.65 -3.57 -9.30
C ALA A 268 -24.33 -2.76 -10.56
N LEU A 269 -23.28 -1.93 -10.54
CA LEU A 269 -22.86 -1.14 -11.70
C LEU A 269 -22.44 -2.01 -12.89
N HIS A 270 -21.90 -3.22 -12.65
CA HIS A 270 -21.47 -4.15 -13.69
C HIS A 270 -22.57 -5.11 -14.17
N ARG A 271 -23.76 -5.09 -13.56
CA ARG A 271 -24.92 -5.90 -13.98
C ARG A 271 -25.94 -5.14 -14.84
N GLY A 272 -25.76 -3.83 -14.99
CA GLY A 272 -26.66 -2.91 -15.70
C GLY A 272 -26.50 -2.90 -17.21
#